data_AF-A0A368EL35-F1
#
_entry.id   AF-A0A368EL35-F1
#
_cell.length_a   1.000
_cell.length_b   1.000
_cell.length_c   1.000
_cell.angle_alpha   90.00
_cell.angle_beta   90.00
_cell.angle_gamma   90.00
#
_symmetry.space_group_name_H-M   'P 1'
#
loop_
_entity.id
_entity.type
_entity.pdbx_description
1 polymer ?
#
loop_
_entity_poly.entity_id
_entity_poly.type
_entity_poly.pdbx_seq_one_letter_code
_entity_poly.pdbx_strand_id
1 'polypeptide(L)'
;LDRSVQIRGAEHFNRLVQPWSCTAAPVHDPETRRLLGVIDVTGGDPAASAQAQLLVDATARAVEGELLLSRLRERASGPRAAADGVEVDTPKPRRARPASASVVATLRVLGRDRALLETLSDGHLRVSELTTRHAEILLCLATHRQGVSAESLGELVYGDPDAGTTLRAEMVRLRKVLERIAPSLAPESRPYRLTVPLETDAHQLLSLLDRGAHRVALAAYRGDVLPDSAAPGVEEFRDTVRVTLREAMLAEASLDVLLAFADTDAGADDVEVLRLCLSMLPARSPKRAGLVARIDRLERVDP
;
A
#
# COMPACT_ATOMS: atom_id res chain seq x y z
N LEU A 1 -6.97 0.35 -23.76
CA LEU A 1 -6.39 0.17 -22.42
C LEU A 1 -6.40 -1.30 -21.98
N ASP A 2 -6.36 -2.25 -22.92
CA ASP A 2 -6.38 -3.70 -22.65
C ASP A 2 -5.56 -4.47 -23.71
N ARG A 3 -4.37 -3.94 -24.01
CA ARG A 3 -3.44 -4.53 -24.98
C ARG A 3 -2.03 -4.15 -24.61
N SER A 4 -1.05 -4.93 -25.05
CA SER A 4 0.34 -4.54 -24.92
C SER A 4 0.63 -3.23 -25.63
N VAL A 5 1.57 -2.48 -25.06
CA VAL A 5 2.00 -1.17 -25.55
C VAL A 5 3.51 -1.12 -25.55
N GLN A 6 4.05 -0.42 -26.54
CA GLN A 6 5.46 -0.06 -26.60
C GLN A 6 5.56 1.45 -26.57
N ILE A 7 6.50 1.97 -25.78
CA ILE A 7 6.82 3.39 -25.71
C ILE A 7 8.30 3.55 -26.04
N ARG A 8 8.61 4.26 -27.12
CA ARG A 8 9.98 4.41 -27.64
C ARG A 8 10.53 5.77 -27.31
N GLY A 9 11.61 5.83 -26.52
CA GLY A 9 12.41 7.03 -26.31
C GLY A 9 11.59 8.32 -26.22
N ALA A 10 11.59 9.13 -27.29
CA ALA A 10 10.87 10.40 -27.41
C ALA A 10 9.34 10.34 -27.24
N GLU A 11 8.71 9.16 -27.35
CA GLU A 11 7.30 8.95 -27.01
C GLU A 11 7.04 9.09 -25.51
N HIS A 12 8.09 8.98 -24.68
CA HIS A 12 7.99 9.32 -23.28
C HIS A 12 7.82 10.82 -23.07
N PHE A 13 6.78 11.16 -22.31
CA PHE A 13 6.46 12.53 -21.91
C PHE A 13 7.61 13.21 -21.14
N ASN A 14 8.37 12.47 -20.33
CA ASN A 14 9.50 13.01 -19.57
C ASN A 14 10.81 12.80 -20.34
N ARG A 15 11.54 13.90 -20.61
CA ARG A 15 12.83 13.91 -21.29
C ARG A 15 13.91 13.07 -20.61
N LEU A 16 13.87 12.93 -19.28
CA LEU A 16 14.85 12.15 -18.52
C LEU A 16 14.76 10.65 -18.80
N VAL A 17 13.60 10.16 -19.24
CA VAL A 17 13.40 8.74 -19.59
C VAL A 17 13.40 8.49 -21.10
N GLN A 18 13.60 9.54 -21.92
CA GLN A 18 13.78 9.40 -23.37
C GLN A 18 15.02 8.60 -23.79
N PRO A 19 16.07 8.43 -22.96
CA PRO A 19 17.13 7.44 -23.23
C PRO A 19 16.64 5.98 -23.17
N TRP A 20 15.44 5.73 -22.65
CA TRP A 20 14.88 4.40 -22.45
C TRP A 20 13.63 4.18 -23.30
N SER A 21 13.37 2.92 -23.59
CA SER A 21 12.19 2.40 -24.25
C SER A 21 11.55 1.32 -23.37
N CYS A 22 10.23 1.20 -23.44
CA CYS A 22 9.44 0.31 -22.61
C CYS A 22 8.52 -0.57 -23.45
N THR A 23 8.31 -1.81 -23.01
CA THR A 23 7.26 -2.70 -23.50
C THR A 23 6.50 -3.25 -22.31
N ALA A 24 5.18 -3.05 -22.31
CA ALA A 24 4.31 -3.45 -21.22
C ALA A 24 3.14 -4.31 -21.72
N ALA A 25 2.76 -5.33 -20.95
CA ALA A 25 1.54 -6.11 -21.17
C ALA A 25 0.71 -6.23 -19.89
N PRO A 26 -0.63 -6.09 -19.99
CA PRO A 26 -1.52 -6.31 -18.86
C PRO A 26 -1.61 -7.80 -18.50
N VAL A 27 -1.75 -8.09 -17.21
CA VAL A 27 -2.03 -9.44 -16.68
C VAL A 27 -3.45 -9.45 -16.15
N HIS A 28 -4.24 -10.41 -16.61
CA HIS A 28 -5.64 -10.56 -16.22
C HIS A 28 -5.86 -11.78 -15.34
N ASP A 29 -6.94 -11.71 -14.60
CA ASP A 29 -7.50 -12.90 -14.00
C ASP A 29 -8.00 -13.86 -15.11
N PRO A 30 -7.56 -15.13 -15.14
CA PRO A 30 -7.90 -16.04 -16.22
C PRO A 30 -9.40 -16.41 -16.27
N GLU A 31 -10.15 -16.19 -15.18
CA GLU A 31 -11.57 -16.55 -15.09
C GLU A 31 -12.48 -15.32 -15.17
N THR A 32 -12.13 -14.24 -14.47
CA THR A 32 -12.95 -13.02 -14.42
C THR A 32 -12.54 -11.98 -15.46
N ARG A 33 -11.40 -12.16 -16.13
CA ARG A 33 -10.80 -11.22 -17.08
C ARG A 33 -10.52 -9.82 -16.52
N ARG A 34 -10.58 -9.64 -15.19
CA ARG A 34 -10.24 -8.38 -14.53
C ARG A 34 -8.73 -8.13 -14.58
N LEU A 35 -8.33 -6.88 -14.80
CA LEU A 35 -6.92 -6.47 -14.75
C LEU A 35 -6.36 -6.64 -13.33
N LEU A 36 -5.29 -7.43 -13.20
CA LEU A 36 -4.56 -7.67 -11.96
C LEU A 36 -3.31 -6.79 -11.84
N GLY A 37 -2.65 -6.51 -12.96
CA GLY A 37 -1.42 -5.73 -12.99
C GLY A 37 -0.83 -5.63 -14.39
N VAL A 38 0.42 -5.16 -14.48
CA VAL A 38 1.15 -4.98 -15.74
C VAL A 38 2.56 -5.52 -15.57
N ILE A 39 3.04 -6.26 -16.56
CA ILE A 39 4.46 -6.62 -16.70
C ILE A 39 5.09 -5.61 -17.64
N ASP A 40 6.16 -4.96 -17.21
CA ASP A 40 6.91 -3.99 -18.02
C ASP A 40 8.39 -4.39 -18.10
N VAL A 41 8.98 -4.20 -19.28
CA VAL A 41 10.42 -4.26 -19.50
C VAL A 41 10.88 -2.91 -20.01
N THR A 42 11.73 -2.27 -19.24
CA THR A 42 12.38 -1.00 -19.58
C THR A 42 13.86 -1.24 -19.89
N GLY A 43 14.36 -0.62 -20.95
CA GLY A 43 15.76 -0.70 -21.36
C GLY A 43 16.07 0.24 -22.52
N GLY A 44 17.20 0.06 -23.21
CA GLY A 44 17.48 0.82 -24.43
C GLY A 44 16.55 0.43 -25.58
N ASP A 45 16.86 0.83 -26.81
CA ASP A 45 16.04 0.53 -28.01
C ASP A 45 15.55 -0.93 -28.14
N PRO A 46 16.32 -1.98 -27.77
CA PRO A 46 15.85 -3.36 -27.83
C PRO A 46 14.60 -3.65 -26.96
N ALA A 47 14.36 -2.86 -25.91
CA ALA A 47 13.21 -3.03 -25.02
C ALA A 47 11.88 -2.67 -25.67
N ALA A 48 11.87 -1.97 -26.82
CA ALA A 48 10.68 -1.74 -27.65
C ALA A 48 10.77 -2.43 -29.03
N SER A 49 11.49 -3.56 -29.09
CA SER A 49 11.52 -4.45 -30.25
C SER A 49 10.29 -5.36 -30.33
N ALA A 50 10.00 -5.90 -31.51
CA ALA A 50 8.92 -6.89 -31.67
C ALA A 50 9.18 -8.16 -30.83
N GLN A 51 10.45 -8.54 -30.68
CA GLN A 51 10.88 -9.68 -29.86
C GLN A 51 10.60 -9.43 -28.37
N ALA A 52 10.87 -8.21 -27.89
CA ALA A 52 10.54 -7.83 -26.51
C ALA A 52 9.03 -7.87 -26.26
N GLN A 53 8.21 -7.38 -27.20
CA GLN A 53 6.75 -7.47 -27.11
C GLN A 53 6.25 -8.92 -27.06
N LEU A 54 6.77 -9.78 -27.93
CA LEU A 54 6.42 -11.21 -27.90
C LEU A 54 6.81 -11.88 -26.58
N LEU A 55 7.97 -11.53 -26.02
CA LEU A 55 8.42 -12.07 -24.74
C LEU A 55 7.54 -11.60 -23.58
N VAL A 56 7.22 -10.30 -23.53
CA VAL A 56 6.38 -9.72 -22.47
C VAL A 56 4.94 -10.25 -22.57
N ASP A 57 4.39 -10.37 -23.79
CA ASP A 57 3.08 -10.98 -24.02
C ASP A 57 3.07 -12.47 -23.64
N ALA A 58 4.11 -13.22 -24.01
CA ALA A 58 4.24 -14.62 -23.64
C ALA A 58 4.39 -14.80 -22.12
N THR A 59 5.14 -13.91 -21.46
CA THR A 59 5.31 -13.92 -20.00
C THR A 59 4.00 -13.61 -19.30
N ALA A 60 3.25 -12.60 -19.76
CA ALA A 60 1.91 -12.29 -19.23
C ALA A 60 0.99 -13.50 -19.37
N ARG A 61 0.94 -14.14 -20.54
CA ARG A 61 0.14 -15.37 -20.75
C ARG A 61 0.61 -16.54 -19.91
N ALA A 62 1.92 -16.70 -19.70
CA ALA A 62 2.46 -17.75 -18.84
C ALA A 62 2.05 -17.53 -17.37
N VAL A 63 2.06 -16.29 -16.90
CA VAL A 63 1.55 -15.92 -15.58
C VAL A 63 0.05 -16.21 -15.48
N GLU A 64 -0.77 -15.77 -16.45
CA GLU A 64 -2.20 -16.09 -16.50
C GLU A 64 -2.46 -17.61 -16.51
N GLY A 65 -1.65 -18.36 -17.25
CA GLY A 65 -1.71 -19.82 -17.33
C GLY A 65 -1.36 -20.51 -16.01
N GLU A 66 -0.31 -20.07 -15.32
CA GLU A 66 0.07 -20.63 -14.02
C GLU A 66 -0.97 -20.28 -12.95
N LEU A 67 -1.58 -19.09 -13.02
CA LEU A 67 -2.72 -18.74 -12.16
C LEU A 67 -3.90 -19.70 -12.38
N LEU A 68 -4.23 -20.03 -13.63
CA LEU A 68 -5.30 -20.99 -13.95
C LEU A 68 -4.95 -22.41 -13.47
N LEU A 69 -3.73 -22.88 -13.73
CA LEU A 69 -3.27 -24.20 -13.33
C LEU A 69 -3.24 -24.35 -11.81
N SER A 70 -2.79 -23.32 -11.10
CA SER A 70 -2.80 -23.30 -9.63
C SER A 70 -4.22 -23.48 -9.09
N ARG A 71 -5.20 -22.75 -9.62
CA ARG A 71 -6.62 -22.89 -9.24
C ARG A 71 -7.22 -24.25 -9.59
N LEU A 72 -6.84 -24.84 -10.73
CA LEU A 72 -7.29 -26.18 -11.11
C LEU A 72 -6.72 -27.25 -10.17
N ARG A 73 -5.45 -27.13 -9.78
CA ARG A 73 -4.81 -28.02 -8.78
C ARG A 73 -5.48 -27.87 -7.41
N GLU A 74 -5.82 -26.65 -7.00
CA GLU A 74 -6.55 -26.37 -5.77
C GLU A 74 -7.95 -27.02 -5.77
N ARG A 75 -8.71 -26.90 -6.87
CA ARG A 75 -10.04 -27.53 -7.03
C ARG A 75 -9.97 -29.06 -7.06
N ALA A 76 -8.96 -29.62 -7.72
CA ALA A 76 -8.73 -31.07 -7.75
C ALA A 76 -8.34 -31.65 -6.38
N SER A 77 -7.86 -30.80 -5.46
CA SER A 77 -7.41 -31.19 -4.12
C SER A 77 -8.49 -31.04 -3.03
N GLY A 78 -9.76 -30.81 -3.39
CA GLY A 78 -10.90 -30.74 -2.46
C GLY A 78 -11.19 -32.06 -1.70
N PRO A 79 -11.93 -32.02 -0.58
CA PRO A 79 -11.89 -33.03 0.48
C PRO A 79 -12.46 -34.39 0.05
N ARG A 80 -11.61 -35.43 0.00
CA ARG A 80 -12.07 -36.83 -0.03
C ARG A 80 -12.66 -37.18 1.34
N ALA A 81 -13.97 -37.43 1.35
CA ALA A 81 -14.71 -37.97 2.48
C ALA A 81 -14.15 -39.34 2.91
N ALA A 82 -14.24 -39.60 4.21
CA ALA A 82 -13.71 -40.75 4.91
C ALA A 82 -14.39 -42.10 4.56
N ALA A 83 -13.58 -43.14 4.45
CA ALA A 83 -13.83 -44.58 4.63
C ALA A 83 -12.47 -45.26 4.34
N ASP A 84 -11.87 -46.20 5.09
CA ASP A 84 -12.22 -47.03 6.23
C ASP A 84 -10.92 -47.33 7.01
N GLY A 85 -11.04 -47.75 8.27
CA GLY A 85 -9.93 -47.85 9.22
C GLY A 85 -8.96 -49.02 9.02
N VAL A 86 -7.79 -48.90 9.67
CA VAL A 86 -7.13 -49.89 10.55
C VAL A 86 -6.06 -49.11 11.35
N GLU A 87 -6.11 -49.18 12.69
CA GLU A 87 -5.09 -48.64 13.58
C GLU A 87 -3.81 -49.50 13.54
N VAL A 88 -2.67 -48.87 13.22
CA VAL A 88 -1.34 -49.42 13.52
C VAL A 88 -0.51 -48.31 14.16
N ASP A 89 -0.11 -48.57 15.40
CA ASP A 89 0.74 -47.72 16.25
C ASP A 89 2.11 -47.52 15.58
N THR A 90 2.37 -46.29 15.11
CA THR A 90 3.68 -45.85 14.62
C THR A 90 3.96 -44.42 15.12
N PRO A 91 5.23 -44.05 15.37
CA PRO A 91 5.57 -42.77 16.00
C PRO A 91 5.10 -41.60 15.13
N LYS A 92 4.21 -40.80 15.70
CA LYS A 92 3.51 -39.67 15.08
C LYS A 92 4.51 -38.69 14.43
N PRO A 93 4.59 -38.58 13.09
CA PRO A 93 5.33 -37.48 12.48
C PRO A 93 4.59 -36.18 12.86
N ARG A 94 5.35 -35.16 13.27
CA ARG A 94 4.82 -33.81 13.53
C ARG A 94 4.02 -33.40 12.30
N ARG A 95 2.70 -33.25 12.45
CA ARG A 95 1.80 -32.74 11.41
C ARG A 95 2.45 -31.51 10.81
N ALA A 96 2.94 -31.61 9.58
CA ALA A 96 3.32 -30.44 8.81
C ALA A 96 2.07 -29.57 8.76
N ARG A 97 2.20 -28.33 9.27
CA ARG A 97 1.16 -27.30 9.15
C ARG A 97 0.72 -27.30 7.69
N PRO A 98 -0.60 -27.37 7.38
CA PRO A 98 -1.03 -27.12 6.01
C PRO A 98 -0.44 -25.76 5.61
N ALA A 99 0.21 -25.71 4.45
CA ALA A 99 0.71 -24.46 3.90
C ALA A 99 -0.48 -23.50 3.89
N SER A 100 -0.45 -22.53 4.80
CA SER A 100 -1.56 -21.61 5.01
C SER A 100 -1.80 -20.90 3.68
N ALA A 101 -3.03 -20.95 3.16
CA ALA A 101 -3.48 -20.03 2.13
C ALA A 101 -2.95 -18.64 2.49
N SER A 102 -2.11 -18.06 1.63
CA SER A 102 -1.43 -16.81 1.92
C SER A 102 -2.46 -15.69 1.90
N VAL A 103 -3.08 -15.41 3.05
CA VAL A 103 -3.96 -14.26 3.18
C VAL A 103 -3.09 -13.01 3.13
N VAL A 104 -3.20 -12.26 2.04
CA VAL A 104 -2.60 -10.93 1.96
C VAL A 104 -3.63 -9.94 2.51
N ALA A 105 -3.25 -9.22 3.56
CA ALA A 105 -4.07 -8.18 4.15
C ALA A 105 -3.42 -6.82 3.93
N THR A 106 -4.22 -5.84 3.50
CA THR A 106 -3.81 -4.44 3.37
C THR A 106 -4.77 -3.56 4.14
N LEU A 107 -4.23 -2.73 5.03
CA LEU A 107 -4.97 -1.70 5.74
C LEU A 107 -4.85 -0.37 4.97
N ARG A 108 -5.97 0.12 4.45
CA ARG A 108 -6.06 1.43 3.79
C ARG A 108 -6.30 2.52 4.82
N VAL A 109 -5.33 3.40 5.01
CA VAL A 109 -5.36 4.45 6.04
C VAL A 109 -5.20 5.86 5.47
N LEU A 110 -4.72 6.01 4.23
CA LEU A 110 -4.48 7.33 3.61
C LEU A 110 -5.77 8.00 3.14
N GLY A 111 -6.00 9.24 3.59
CA GLY A 111 -7.12 10.10 3.22
C GLY A 111 -8.47 9.61 3.74
N ARG A 112 -8.52 8.90 4.87
CA ARG A 112 -9.78 8.33 5.39
C ARG A 112 -9.86 8.39 6.90
N ASP A 113 -10.98 8.83 7.45
CA ASP A 113 -11.22 8.87 8.91
C ASP A 113 -11.38 7.46 9.50
N ARG A 114 -11.80 6.51 8.66
CA ARG A 114 -11.96 5.09 9.00
C ARG A 114 -11.19 4.23 8.01
N ALA A 115 -10.34 3.34 8.55
CA ALA A 115 -9.56 2.43 7.72
C ALA A 115 -10.44 1.38 7.04
N LEU A 116 -10.02 0.98 5.83
CA LEU A 116 -10.54 -0.22 5.18
C LEU A 116 -9.54 -1.35 5.31
N LEU A 117 -10.00 -2.51 5.75
CA LEU A 117 -9.23 -3.74 5.68
C LEU A 117 -9.58 -4.49 4.40
N GLU A 118 -8.61 -4.56 3.50
CA GLU A 118 -8.66 -5.38 2.28
C GLU A 118 -7.99 -6.72 2.59
N THR A 119 -8.74 -7.83 2.44
CA THR A 119 -8.18 -9.18 2.53
C THR A 119 -8.39 -9.93 1.25
N LEU A 120 -7.31 -10.55 0.76
CA LEU A 120 -7.35 -11.47 -0.37
C LEU A 120 -7.15 -12.89 0.16
N SER A 121 -8.21 -13.69 0.12
CA SER A 121 -8.19 -15.12 0.45
C SER A 121 -8.79 -15.88 -0.73
N ASP A 122 -8.10 -16.91 -1.21
CA ASP A 122 -8.61 -17.81 -2.26
C ASP A 122 -9.10 -17.06 -3.53
N GLY A 123 -8.42 -15.96 -3.88
CA GLY A 123 -8.76 -15.11 -5.03
C GLY A 123 -9.94 -14.15 -4.80
N HIS A 124 -10.60 -14.19 -3.63
CA HIS A 124 -11.68 -13.30 -3.29
C HIS A 124 -11.19 -12.09 -2.48
N LEU A 125 -11.37 -10.89 -3.05
CA LEU A 125 -11.13 -9.64 -2.33
C LEU A 125 -12.33 -9.30 -1.46
N ARG A 126 -12.09 -9.18 -0.16
CA ARG A 126 -13.05 -8.66 0.80
C ARG A 126 -12.58 -7.30 1.31
N VAL A 127 -13.48 -6.34 1.34
CA VAL A 127 -13.24 -5.00 1.90
C VAL A 127 -14.15 -4.82 3.09
N SER A 128 -13.59 -4.46 4.24
CA SER A 128 -14.35 -4.20 5.47
C SER A 128 -13.92 -2.89 6.09
N GLU A 129 -14.86 -1.98 6.32
CA GLU A 129 -14.60 -0.78 7.09
C GLU A 129 -14.45 -1.11 8.58
N LEU A 130 -13.46 -0.52 9.22
CA LEU A 130 -13.18 -0.70 10.64
C LEU A 130 -13.71 0.48 11.46
N THR A 131 -13.97 0.24 12.75
CA THR A 131 -14.16 1.35 13.68
C THR A 131 -12.85 2.11 13.84
N THR A 132 -12.92 3.40 14.21
CA THR A 132 -11.74 4.23 14.46
C THR A 132 -10.77 3.54 15.43
N ARG A 133 -11.28 3.06 16.57
CA ARG A 133 -10.47 2.34 17.57
C ARG A 133 -9.83 1.05 17.03
N HIS A 134 -10.54 0.29 16.20
CA HIS A 134 -9.95 -0.90 15.57
C HIS A 134 -8.90 -0.56 14.53
N ALA A 135 -9.10 0.53 13.76
CA ALA A 135 -8.14 1.02 12.79
C ALA A 135 -6.85 1.49 13.46
N GLU A 136 -6.95 2.28 14.53
CA GLU A 136 -5.81 2.75 15.33
C GLU A 136 -5.02 1.57 15.91
N ILE A 137 -5.70 0.62 16.58
CA ILE A 137 -5.05 -0.57 17.14
C ILE A 137 -4.31 -1.36 16.05
N LEU A 138 -4.95 -1.63 14.91
CA LEU A 138 -4.31 -2.38 13.83
C LEU A 138 -3.14 -1.62 13.19
N LEU A 139 -3.25 -0.30 13.05
CA LEU A 139 -2.16 0.52 12.55
C LEU A 139 -0.97 0.50 13.50
N CYS A 140 -1.18 0.69 14.81
CA CYS A 140 -0.13 0.59 15.82
C CYS A 140 0.54 -0.80 15.82
N LEU A 141 -0.22 -1.88 15.65
CA LEU A 141 0.35 -3.22 15.55
C LEU A 141 1.09 -3.47 14.23
N ALA A 142 0.67 -2.84 13.12
CA ALA A 142 1.36 -2.93 11.84
C ALA A 142 2.70 -2.18 11.84
N THR A 143 2.79 -1.04 12.55
CA THR A 143 4.04 -0.29 12.72
C THR A 143 4.99 -0.97 13.72
N HIS A 144 4.46 -1.73 14.68
CA HIS A 144 5.26 -2.44 15.69
C HIS A 144 5.24 -3.97 15.49
N ARG A 145 5.85 -4.44 14.40
CA ARG A 145 5.80 -5.86 13.97
C ARG A 145 6.38 -6.87 14.96
N GLN A 146 7.27 -6.43 15.86
CA GLN A 146 7.85 -7.22 16.96
C GLN A 146 6.85 -7.46 18.11
N GLY A 147 5.75 -6.72 18.14
CA GLY A 147 4.73 -6.76 19.17
C GLY A 147 4.90 -5.65 20.22
N VAL A 148 3.79 -5.31 20.88
CA VAL A 148 3.69 -4.22 21.85
C VAL A 148 3.06 -4.74 23.15
N SER A 149 3.55 -4.25 24.29
CA SER A 149 2.94 -4.57 25.59
C SER A 149 1.52 -4.00 25.68
N ALA A 150 0.71 -4.48 26.64
CA ALA A 150 -0.63 -3.93 26.82
C ALA A 150 -0.61 -2.48 27.34
N GLU A 151 0.40 -2.11 28.11
CA GLU A 151 0.60 -0.76 28.65
C GLU A 151 1.00 0.20 27.52
N SER A 152 2.05 -0.14 26.78
CA SER A 152 2.55 0.68 25.67
C SER A 152 1.53 0.79 24.53
N LEU A 153 0.74 -0.25 24.25
CA LEU A 153 -0.33 -0.15 23.26
C LEU A 153 -1.50 0.70 23.80
N GLY A 154 -1.71 0.74 25.12
CA GLY A 154 -2.66 1.63 25.77
C GLY A 154 -2.24 3.09 25.57
N GLU A 155 -0.98 3.40 25.84
CA GLU A 155 -0.37 4.71 25.61
C GLU A 155 -0.45 5.13 24.13
N LEU A 156 -0.08 4.26 23.19
CA LEU A 156 -0.14 4.57 21.75
C LEU A 156 -1.56 4.84 21.24
N VAL A 157 -2.59 4.19 21.79
CA VAL A 157 -3.97 4.30 21.27
C VAL A 157 -4.79 5.34 22.03
N TYR A 158 -4.58 5.48 23.34
CA TYR A 158 -5.38 6.32 24.22
C TYR A 158 -4.61 7.50 24.83
N GLY A 159 -3.28 7.52 24.73
CA GLY A 159 -2.43 8.50 25.44
C GLY A 159 -2.35 8.26 26.94
N ASP A 160 -2.75 7.07 27.41
CA ASP A 160 -2.81 6.72 28.83
C ASP A 160 -2.31 5.28 29.05
N PRO A 161 -1.21 5.08 29.81
CA PRO A 161 -0.70 3.74 30.12
C PRO A 161 -1.66 2.92 31.01
N ASP A 162 -2.54 3.58 31.78
CA ASP A 162 -3.53 2.93 32.64
C ASP A 162 -4.76 2.43 31.88
N ALA A 163 -4.89 2.75 30.58
CA ALA A 163 -5.99 2.32 29.72
C ALA A 163 -6.02 0.81 29.40
N GLY A 164 -5.19 0.00 30.06
CA GLY A 164 -5.04 -1.43 29.78
C GLY A 164 -6.33 -2.26 29.92
N THR A 165 -7.28 -1.87 30.77
CA THR A 165 -8.59 -2.54 30.89
C THR A 165 -9.47 -2.27 29.66
N THR A 166 -9.59 -1.00 29.27
CA THR A 166 -10.28 -0.55 28.05
C THR A 166 -9.67 -1.16 26.81
N LEU A 167 -8.33 -1.16 26.70
CA LEU A 167 -7.61 -1.80 25.61
C LEU A 167 -7.91 -3.30 25.51
N ARG A 168 -7.90 -4.04 26.62
CA ARG A 168 -8.22 -5.48 26.62
C ARG A 168 -9.66 -5.71 26.13
N ALA A 169 -10.60 -4.87 26.55
CA ALA A 169 -11.99 -4.97 26.09
C ALA A 169 -12.12 -4.69 24.58
N GLU A 170 -11.45 -3.66 24.05
CA GLU A 170 -11.40 -3.39 22.61
C GLU A 170 -10.68 -4.50 21.84
N MET A 171 -9.60 -5.07 22.38
CA MET A 171 -8.89 -6.17 21.74
C MET A 171 -9.78 -7.42 21.60
N VAL A 172 -10.62 -7.71 22.60
CA VAL A 172 -11.62 -8.79 22.51
C VAL A 172 -12.65 -8.49 21.41
N ARG A 173 -13.12 -7.24 21.31
CA ARG A 173 -14.03 -6.82 20.22
C ARG A 173 -13.37 -6.93 18.85
N LEU A 174 -12.15 -6.44 18.73
CA LEU A 174 -11.34 -6.53 17.50
C LEU A 174 -11.16 -7.97 17.05
N ARG A 175 -10.78 -8.88 17.96
CA ARG A 175 -10.62 -10.30 17.64
C ARG A 175 -11.91 -10.94 17.11
N LYS A 176 -13.06 -10.65 17.72
CA LYS A 176 -14.36 -11.13 17.22
C LYS A 176 -14.67 -10.59 15.82
N VAL A 177 -14.32 -9.34 15.54
CA VAL A 177 -14.49 -8.76 14.20
C VAL A 177 -13.57 -9.46 13.19
N LEU A 178 -12.29 -9.62 13.53
CA LEU A 178 -11.28 -10.26 12.67
C LEU A 178 -11.58 -11.74 12.43
N GLU A 179 -12.05 -12.48 13.42
CA GLU A 179 -12.47 -13.88 13.26
C GLU A 179 -13.53 -14.06 12.16
N ARG A 180 -14.37 -13.05 11.93
CA ARG A 180 -15.40 -13.06 10.87
C ARG A 180 -14.87 -12.61 9.50
N ILE A 181 -13.90 -11.70 9.45
CA ILE A 181 -13.49 -11.02 8.21
C ILE A 181 -12.09 -11.38 7.71
N ALA A 182 -11.19 -11.74 8.62
CA ALA A 182 -9.78 -12.03 8.42
C ALA A 182 -9.23 -12.88 9.58
N PRO A 183 -9.60 -14.17 9.71
CA PRO A 183 -9.26 -14.98 10.89
C PRO A 183 -7.76 -15.10 11.15
N SER A 184 -6.95 -15.10 10.09
CA SER A 184 -5.48 -15.13 10.17
C SER A 184 -4.86 -13.87 10.76
N LEU A 185 -5.60 -12.76 10.83
CA LEU A 185 -5.12 -11.47 11.31
C LEU A 185 -5.37 -11.26 12.81
N ALA A 186 -5.98 -12.22 13.51
CA ALA A 186 -6.24 -12.11 14.93
C ALA A 186 -4.92 -11.91 15.72
N PRO A 187 -4.75 -10.80 16.46
CA PRO A 187 -3.50 -10.54 17.18
C PRO A 187 -3.27 -11.57 18.29
N GLU A 188 -2.03 -12.01 18.47
CA GLU A 188 -1.59 -12.75 19.66
C GLU A 188 -1.67 -11.88 20.93
N SER A 189 -1.58 -12.51 22.09
CA SER A 189 -1.48 -11.82 23.39
C SER A 189 -0.10 -12.02 23.99
N ARG A 190 0.41 -11.00 24.72
CA ARG A 190 1.64 -11.05 25.53
C ARG A 190 2.92 -11.36 24.71
N PRO A 191 3.43 -10.43 23.88
CA PRO A 191 2.87 -9.10 23.58
C PRO A 191 1.74 -9.14 22.56
N TYR A 192 0.99 -8.04 22.41
CA TYR A 192 0.05 -7.92 21.30
C TYR A 192 0.81 -7.80 19.98
N ARG A 193 0.54 -8.70 19.04
CA ARG A 193 1.27 -8.79 17.77
C ARG A 193 0.44 -9.47 16.69
N LEU A 194 0.58 -9.03 15.43
CA LEU A 194 -0.03 -9.72 14.29
C LEU A 194 0.82 -10.94 13.88
N THR A 195 0.15 -12.07 13.66
CA THR A 195 0.81 -13.34 13.29
C THR A 195 1.16 -13.43 11.82
N VAL A 196 0.47 -12.64 10.99
CA VAL A 196 0.73 -12.46 9.57
C VAL A 196 1.05 -10.99 9.29
N PRO A 197 1.87 -10.69 8.26
CA PRO A 197 2.11 -9.31 7.86
C PRO A 197 0.80 -8.61 7.48
N LEU A 198 0.59 -7.43 8.05
CA LEU A 198 -0.42 -6.47 7.60
C LEU A 198 0.31 -5.34 6.90
N GLU A 199 0.17 -5.29 5.58
CA GLU A 199 0.67 -4.15 4.82
C GLU A 199 -0.27 -2.96 4.99
N THR A 200 0.25 -1.74 4.89
CA THR A 200 -0.59 -0.54 4.84
C THR A 200 -0.28 0.26 3.58
N ASP A 201 -1.27 0.97 3.05
CA ASP A 201 -1.04 1.87 1.91
C ASP A 201 -0.05 3.00 2.24
N ALA A 202 0.04 3.40 3.50
CA ALA A 202 1.08 4.31 3.99
C ALA A 202 2.50 3.71 3.93
N HIS A 203 2.69 2.44 4.33
CA HIS A 203 4.00 1.78 4.16
C HIS A 203 4.34 1.57 2.67
N GLN A 204 3.33 1.32 1.83
CA GLN A 204 3.52 1.26 0.37
C GLN A 204 3.97 2.61 -0.19
N LEU A 205 3.37 3.70 0.28
CA LEU A 205 3.79 5.06 -0.06
C LEU A 205 5.25 5.32 0.33
N LEU A 206 5.63 5.03 1.58
CA LEU A 206 7.01 5.17 2.05
C LEU A 206 7.98 4.35 1.19
N SER A 207 7.65 3.08 0.90
CA SER A 207 8.49 2.25 0.04
C SER A 207 8.61 2.76 -1.41
N LEU A 208 7.62 3.50 -1.92
CA LEU A 208 7.71 4.14 -3.23
C LEU A 208 8.65 5.36 -3.18
N LEU A 209 8.60 6.13 -2.09
CA LEU A 209 9.50 7.26 -1.87
C LEU A 209 10.96 6.80 -1.74
N ASP A 210 11.22 5.74 -0.98
CA ASP A 210 12.56 5.15 -0.82
C ASP A 210 13.20 4.70 -2.16
N ARG A 211 12.37 4.47 -3.18
CA ARG A 211 12.80 4.05 -4.53
C ARG A 211 12.85 5.22 -5.52
N GLY A 212 12.60 6.45 -5.07
CA GLY A 212 12.52 7.65 -5.92
C GLY A 212 11.30 7.66 -6.85
N ALA A 213 10.28 6.83 -6.60
CA ALA A 213 9.09 6.71 -7.43
C ALA A 213 8.06 7.82 -7.16
N HIS A 214 8.52 9.08 -7.08
CA HIS A 214 7.77 10.25 -6.60
C HIS A 214 6.40 10.45 -7.28
N ARG A 215 6.32 10.26 -8.61
CA ARG A 215 5.05 10.39 -9.34
C ARG A 215 4.03 9.33 -8.93
N VAL A 216 4.47 8.09 -8.73
CA VAL A 216 3.60 6.97 -8.33
C VAL A 216 3.20 7.12 -6.85
N ALA A 217 4.16 7.51 -6.01
CA ALA A 217 3.92 7.83 -4.61
C ALA A 217 2.84 8.90 -4.46
N LEU A 218 2.99 10.05 -5.14
CA LEU A 218 2.00 11.13 -5.07
C LEU A 218 0.64 10.71 -5.63
N ALA A 219 0.59 9.91 -6.70
CA ALA A 219 -0.68 9.39 -7.22
C ALA A 219 -1.38 8.41 -6.26
N ALA A 220 -0.63 7.74 -5.39
CA ALA A 220 -1.16 6.86 -4.34
C ALA A 220 -1.54 7.63 -3.06
N TYR A 221 -0.98 8.82 -2.83
CA TYR A 221 -1.29 9.66 -1.68
C TYR A 221 -2.68 10.29 -1.84
N ARG A 222 -3.61 9.89 -0.95
CA ARG A 222 -5.00 10.36 -0.95
C ARG A 222 -5.29 11.39 0.14
N GLY A 223 -4.25 11.84 0.84
CA GLY A 223 -4.35 12.57 2.10
C GLY A 223 -3.72 11.77 3.24
N ASP A 224 -3.80 12.33 4.43
CA ASP A 224 -3.12 11.83 5.62
C ASP A 224 -3.53 10.46 6.09
N VAL A 225 -2.65 9.84 6.87
CA VAL A 225 -2.98 8.65 7.64
C VAL A 225 -4.03 8.97 8.70
N LEU A 226 -5.25 8.46 8.51
CA LEU A 226 -6.37 8.58 9.46
C LEU A 226 -6.58 9.99 10.01
N PRO A 227 -6.85 11.04 9.19
CA PRO A 227 -6.74 12.46 9.58
C PRO A 227 -7.48 12.84 10.87
N ASP A 228 -8.65 12.26 11.14
CA ASP A 228 -9.46 12.55 12.33
C ASP A 228 -9.03 11.78 13.60
N SER A 229 -8.08 10.85 13.51
CA SER A 229 -7.57 10.11 14.66
C SER A 229 -6.67 11.01 15.52
N ALA A 230 -6.94 11.02 16.82
CA ALA A 230 -6.11 11.66 17.85
C ALA A 230 -5.33 10.63 18.71
N ALA A 231 -5.24 9.37 18.27
CA ALA A 231 -4.43 8.36 18.93
C ALA A 231 -2.93 8.71 18.76
N PRO A 232 -2.13 8.81 19.83
CA PRO A 232 -0.73 9.27 19.74
C PRO A 232 0.14 8.48 18.76
N GLY A 233 0.02 7.14 18.74
CA GLY A 233 0.77 6.30 17.82
C GLY A 233 0.33 6.41 16.36
N VAL A 234 -0.87 6.94 16.10
CA VAL A 234 -1.34 7.26 14.75
C VAL A 234 -0.84 8.63 14.33
N GLU A 235 -0.86 9.62 15.21
CA GLU A 235 -0.28 10.95 14.96
C GLU A 235 1.22 10.87 14.67
N GLU A 236 1.97 10.13 15.49
CA GLU A 236 3.41 9.91 15.27
C GLU A 236 3.71 9.29 13.89
N PHE A 237 2.93 8.27 13.51
CA PHE A 237 3.10 7.63 12.21
C PHE A 237 2.62 8.51 11.05
N ARG A 238 1.54 9.28 11.24
CA ARG A 238 1.07 10.27 10.27
C ARG A 238 2.14 11.33 10.01
N ASP A 239 2.76 11.84 11.06
CA ASP A 239 3.83 12.84 10.97
C ASP A 239 5.05 12.26 10.27
N THR A 240 5.43 11.02 10.58
CA THR A 240 6.51 10.31 9.86
C THR A 240 6.23 10.25 8.35
N VAL A 241 4.99 9.92 7.96
CA VAL A 241 4.58 9.85 6.55
C VAL A 241 4.56 11.24 5.90
N ARG A 242 4.00 12.24 6.60
CA ARG A 242 3.93 13.64 6.12
C ARG A 242 5.31 14.22 5.88
N VAL A 243 6.21 14.11 6.87
CA VAL A 243 7.58 14.63 6.79
C VAL A 243 8.35 13.91 5.69
N THR A 244 8.32 12.58 5.65
CA THR A 244 9.03 11.83 4.60
C THR A 244 8.54 12.19 3.20
N LEU A 245 7.22 12.30 3.00
CA LEU A 245 6.63 12.73 1.72
C LEU A 245 7.12 14.12 1.33
N ARG A 246 6.99 15.10 2.24
CA ARG A 246 7.39 16.49 2.03
C ARG A 246 8.87 16.59 1.64
N GLU A 247 9.75 16.00 2.42
CA GLU A 247 11.20 16.08 2.21
C GLU A 247 11.60 15.41 0.88
N ALA A 248 11.02 14.26 0.54
CA ALA A 248 11.25 13.62 -0.75
C ALA A 248 10.79 14.52 -1.93
N MET A 249 9.68 15.25 -1.78
CA MET A 249 9.23 16.18 -2.81
C MET A 249 10.20 17.35 -2.97
N LEU A 250 10.65 17.97 -1.88
CA LEU A 250 11.57 19.10 -1.92
C LEU A 250 12.95 18.72 -2.46
N ALA A 251 13.45 17.53 -2.13
CA ALA A 251 14.79 17.11 -2.51
C ALA A 251 14.89 16.64 -3.96
N GLU A 252 13.93 15.84 -4.44
CA GLU A 252 14.13 15.02 -5.65
C GLU A 252 12.97 15.05 -6.65
N ALA A 253 11.82 15.67 -6.34
CA ALA A 253 10.69 15.65 -7.25
C ALA A 253 10.92 16.53 -8.49
N SER A 254 10.51 16.00 -9.65
CA SER A 254 10.39 16.81 -10.87
C SER A 254 9.35 17.92 -10.68
N LEU A 255 9.52 19.05 -11.39
CA LEU A 255 8.61 20.20 -11.32
C LEU A 255 7.12 19.84 -11.45
N ASP A 256 6.75 18.93 -12.36
CA ASP A 256 5.34 18.53 -12.53
C ASP A 256 4.78 17.81 -11.29
N VAL A 257 5.60 16.97 -10.65
CA VAL A 257 5.22 16.25 -9.43
C VAL A 257 5.15 17.22 -8.26
N LEU A 258 6.11 18.13 -8.14
CA LEU A 258 6.11 19.15 -7.08
C LEU A 258 4.91 20.10 -7.21
N LEU A 259 4.55 20.53 -8.42
CA LEU A 259 3.35 21.32 -8.66
C LEU A 259 2.07 20.55 -8.29
N ALA A 260 2.00 19.26 -8.62
CA ALA A 260 0.86 18.43 -8.22
C ALA A 260 0.80 18.25 -6.70
N PHE A 261 1.94 18.12 -6.02
CA PHE A 261 2.01 18.07 -4.55
C PHE A 261 1.55 19.37 -3.92
N ALA A 262 1.96 20.52 -4.48
CA ALA A 262 1.52 21.84 -4.07
C ALA A 262 0.01 22.08 -4.24
N ASP A 263 -0.70 21.22 -4.97
CA ASP A 263 -2.16 21.28 -5.12
C ASP A 263 -2.89 20.31 -4.17
N THR A 264 -2.16 19.52 -3.37
CA THR A 264 -2.73 18.68 -2.30
C THR A 264 -2.84 19.46 -0.99
N ASP A 265 -3.74 19.04 -0.08
CA ASP A 265 -3.85 19.65 1.26
C ASP A 265 -2.54 19.66 2.05
N ALA A 266 -1.66 18.67 1.82
CA ALA A 266 -0.36 18.59 2.48
C ALA A 266 0.67 19.59 1.95
N GLY A 267 0.58 20.00 0.69
CA GLY A 267 1.51 20.94 0.06
C GLY A 267 0.93 22.33 -0.19
N ALA A 268 -0.39 22.51 -0.04
CA ALA A 268 -1.09 23.71 -0.48
C ALA A 268 -0.64 24.98 0.26
N ASP A 269 -0.37 24.82 1.55
CA ASP A 269 0.02 25.90 2.47
C ASP A 269 1.51 25.87 2.83
N ASP A 270 2.30 25.04 2.14
CA ASP A 270 3.74 24.95 2.35
C ASP A 270 4.48 26.01 1.50
N VAL A 271 4.85 27.11 2.15
CA VAL A 271 5.54 28.23 1.50
C VAL A 271 6.87 27.79 0.85
N GLU A 272 7.59 26.85 1.44
CA GLU A 272 8.86 26.36 0.90
C GLU A 272 8.64 25.58 -0.40
N VAL A 273 7.64 24.69 -0.42
CA VAL A 273 7.23 23.96 -1.64
C VAL A 273 6.84 24.94 -2.75
N LEU A 274 6.03 25.95 -2.43
CA LEU A 274 5.58 26.95 -3.41
C LEU A 274 6.76 27.78 -3.95
N ARG A 275 7.70 28.17 -3.09
CA ARG A 275 8.93 28.88 -3.50
C ARG A 275 9.82 28.01 -4.37
N LEU A 276 9.94 26.72 -4.08
CA LEU A 276 10.69 25.78 -4.92
C LEU A 276 10.02 25.59 -6.29
N CYS A 277 8.69 25.43 -6.34
CA CYS A 277 7.96 25.45 -7.61
C CYS A 277 8.26 26.74 -8.41
N LEU A 278 8.24 27.90 -7.74
CA LEU A 278 8.48 29.19 -8.37
C LEU A 278 9.92 29.33 -8.89
N SER A 279 10.92 28.80 -8.17
CA SER A 279 12.33 28.88 -8.58
C SER A 279 12.62 27.98 -9.80
N MET A 280 11.95 26.83 -9.89
CA MET A 280 12.10 25.88 -11.00
C MET A 280 11.31 26.28 -12.26
N LEU A 281 10.28 27.12 -12.15
CA LEU A 281 9.46 27.54 -13.30
C LEU A 281 10.21 28.51 -14.23
N PRO A 282 10.10 28.34 -15.57
CA PRO A 282 10.62 29.32 -16.53
C PRO A 282 10.08 30.74 -16.26
N ALA A 283 10.91 31.76 -16.46
CA ALA A 283 10.59 33.16 -16.13
C ALA A 283 9.27 33.68 -16.73
N ARG A 284 8.86 33.17 -17.91
CA ARG A 284 7.62 33.56 -18.60
C ARG A 284 6.46 32.58 -18.41
N SER A 285 6.55 31.64 -17.46
CA SER A 285 5.46 30.70 -17.23
C SER A 285 4.23 31.40 -16.65
N PRO A 286 3.02 31.16 -17.21
CA PRO A 286 1.78 31.73 -16.67
C PRO A 286 1.45 31.23 -15.25
N LYS A 287 2.01 30.08 -14.83
CA LYS A 287 1.81 29.52 -13.49
C LYS A 287 2.46 30.35 -12.37
N ARG A 288 3.44 31.20 -12.69
CA ARG A 288 4.19 32.00 -11.69
C ARG A 288 3.29 32.96 -10.93
N ALA A 289 2.37 33.64 -11.62
CA ALA A 289 1.50 34.64 -11.00
C ALA A 289 0.62 34.01 -9.90
N GLY A 290 0.11 32.80 -10.14
CA GLY A 290 -0.69 32.05 -9.16
C GLY A 290 0.13 31.66 -7.91
N LEU A 291 1.37 31.19 -8.10
CA LEU A 291 2.24 30.83 -6.97
C LEU A 291 2.63 32.05 -6.13
N VAL A 292 3.00 33.18 -6.75
CA VAL A 292 3.32 34.42 -6.02
C VAL A 292 2.13 34.87 -5.18
N ALA A 293 0.92 34.89 -5.75
CA ALA A 293 -0.28 35.29 -5.02
C ALA A 293 -0.61 34.35 -3.83
N ARG A 294 -0.27 33.05 -3.93
CA ARG A 294 -0.41 32.09 -2.83
C ARG A 294 0.63 32.33 -1.74
N ILE A 295 1.90 32.52 -2.10
CA ILE A 295 2.99 32.82 -1.17
C ILE A 295 2.70 34.11 -0.39
N ASP A 296 2.38 35.20 -1.10
CA ASP A 296 2.05 36.50 -0.50
C ASP A 296 0.87 36.41 0.48
N ARG A 297 -0.09 35.51 0.21
CA ARG A 297 -1.23 35.29 1.10
C ARG A 297 -0.79 34.60 2.39
N LEU A 298 0.00 33.53 2.30
CA LEU A 298 0.46 32.75 3.45
C LEU A 298 1.37 33.59 4.36
N GLU A 299 2.28 34.38 3.78
CA GLU A 299 3.17 35.27 4.54
C GLU A 299 2.46 36.42 5.25
N ARG A 300 1.27 36.82 4.77
CA ARG A 300 0.46 37.85 5.45
C ARG A 300 -0.36 37.31 6.62
N VAL A 301 -0.56 35.99 6.68
CA VAL A 301 -1.37 35.32 7.71
C VAL A 301 -0.52 34.95 8.93
N ASP A 302 0.81 35.04 8.83
CA ASP A 302 1.79 34.70 9.87
C ASP A 302 2.43 35.99 10.46
N PRO A 303 1.82 36.65 11.46
CA PRO A 303 2.36 37.86 12.10
C PRO A 303 3.45 37.59 13.16
#